data_AF-M3IH91-F1
#
_entry.id   AF-M3IH91-F1
#
_cell.length_a   1.000
_cell.length_b   1.000
_cell.length_c   1.000
_cell.angle_alpha   90.00
_cell.angle_beta   90.00
_cell.angle_gamma   90.00
#
_symmetry.space_group_name_H-M   'P 1'
#
loop_
_entity.id
_entity.type
_entity.pdbx_description
1 polymer ?
#
loop_
_entity_poly.entity_id
_entity_poly.type
_entity_poly.pdbx_seq_one_letter_code
_entity_poly.pdbx_strand_id
1 'polypeptide(L)'
;MTTIMSVESRSVGDAMRDLDNRGLITGDFLLVSGDVVTNIDFSKVMQFHKQKKAQDRDHILTMVLNQASPLHRTRSHVEPATFVVDKESHKCLYYQGIPPVDGKKGCINIEPELLEDITGEFMIRNDLIDCHVDICTPHVPQIFQDNFDYQYLRSDFVKG
;
A
#
# COMPACT_ATOMS: atom_id res chain seq x y z
N MET A 1 -20.57 8.35 13.39
CA MET A 1 -20.11 7.15 12.67
C MET A 1 -21.18 6.79 11.67
N THR A 2 -20.86 6.86 10.38
CA THR A 2 -21.81 6.52 9.31
C THR A 2 -21.42 5.16 8.77
N THR A 3 -22.34 4.21 8.83
CA THR A 3 -22.12 2.87 8.27
C THR A 3 -22.69 2.83 6.86
N ILE A 4 -21.92 2.31 5.93
CA ILE A 4 -22.32 2.15 4.53
C ILE A 4 -22.55 0.67 4.28
N MET A 5 -23.76 0.30 3.89
CA MET A 5 -24.06 -1.04 3.40
C MET A 5 -23.76 -1.11 1.91
N SER A 6 -22.90 -2.03 1.51
CA SER A 6 -22.58 -2.32 0.11
C SER A 6 -22.58 -3.83 -0.08
N VAL A 7 -23.75 -4.39 -0.41
CA VAL A 7 -24.01 -5.83 -0.41
C VAL A 7 -23.26 -6.55 -1.54
N GLU A 8 -22.96 -5.84 -2.62
CA GLU A 8 -22.27 -6.37 -3.79
C GLU A 8 -20.75 -6.20 -3.73
N SER A 9 -20.23 -5.48 -2.72
CA SER A 9 -18.79 -5.24 -2.57
C SER A 9 -18.07 -6.51 -2.16
N ARG A 10 -17.21 -7.03 -3.05
CA ARG A 10 -16.42 -8.25 -2.80
C ARG A 10 -14.93 -7.98 -2.70
N SER A 11 -14.49 -6.81 -3.13
CA SER A 11 -13.08 -6.40 -3.14
C SER A 11 -12.89 -4.99 -2.58
N VAL A 12 -11.63 -4.61 -2.36
CA VAL A 12 -11.28 -3.22 -2.00
C VAL A 12 -11.63 -2.28 -3.16
N GLY A 13 -11.43 -2.72 -4.41
CA GLY A 13 -11.79 -1.97 -5.60
C GLY A 13 -13.28 -1.66 -5.67
N ASP A 14 -14.16 -2.64 -5.40
CA ASP A 14 -15.61 -2.42 -5.39
C ASP A 14 -16.00 -1.36 -4.36
N ALA A 15 -15.43 -1.44 -3.16
CA ALA A 15 -15.67 -0.47 -2.10
C ALA A 15 -15.18 0.94 -2.49
N MET A 16 -14.01 1.04 -3.12
CA MET A 16 -13.44 2.32 -3.58
C MET A 16 -14.31 2.97 -4.65
N ARG A 17 -14.82 2.19 -5.62
CA ARG A 17 -15.75 2.67 -6.65
C ARG A 17 -17.07 3.16 -6.03
N ASP A 18 -17.62 2.42 -5.09
CA ASP A 18 -18.84 2.83 -4.37
C ASP A 18 -18.61 4.13 -3.57
N LEU A 19 -17.44 4.28 -2.94
CA LEU A 19 -17.05 5.52 -2.25
C LEU A 19 -16.94 6.72 -3.19
N ASP A 20 -16.35 6.54 -4.37
CA ASP A 20 -16.22 7.59 -5.39
C ASP A 20 -17.58 8.00 -5.94
N ASN A 21 -18.42 7.03 -6.34
CA ASN A 21 -19.78 7.29 -6.85
C ASN A 21 -20.66 8.07 -5.85
N ARG A 22 -20.43 7.89 -4.55
CA ARG A 22 -21.15 8.60 -3.48
C ARG A 22 -20.51 9.95 -3.11
N GLY A 23 -19.31 10.26 -3.59
CA GLY A 23 -18.61 11.52 -3.33
C GLY A 23 -18.32 11.77 -1.85
N LEU A 24 -18.06 10.72 -1.06
CA LEU A 24 -17.95 10.82 0.39
C LEU A 24 -16.57 11.29 0.87
N ILE A 25 -15.54 11.09 0.06
CA ILE A 25 -14.16 11.42 0.41
C ILE A 25 -13.85 12.85 -0.01
N THR A 26 -13.66 13.73 0.98
CA THR A 26 -13.37 15.16 0.74
C THR A 26 -11.90 15.53 0.96
N GLY A 27 -11.09 14.61 1.48
CA GLY A 27 -9.69 14.85 1.82
C GLY A 27 -8.94 13.54 2.07
N ASP A 28 -7.66 13.67 2.42
CA ASP A 28 -6.81 12.50 2.68
C ASP A 28 -7.40 11.67 3.83
N PHE A 29 -7.48 10.36 3.63
CA PHE A 29 -8.19 9.45 4.52
C PHE A 29 -7.34 8.25 4.89
N LEU A 30 -7.66 7.66 6.04
CA LEU A 30 -7.04 6.43 6.50
C LEU A 30 -7.85 5.24 5.95
N LEU A 31 -7.17 4.35 5.24
CA LEU A 31 -7.69 3.09 4.76
C LEU A 31 -7.09 1.96 5.59
N VAL A 32 -7.95 1.13 6.16
CA VAL A 32 -7.56 -0.06 6.92
C VAL A 32 -8.31 -1.25 6.35
N SER A 33 -7.57 -2.29 5.93
CA SER A 33 -8.18 -3.53 5.46
C SER A 33 -8.12 -4.59 6.55
N GLY A 34 -9.29 -5.04 7.02
CA GLY A 34 -9.42 -6.05 8.07
C GLY A 34 -9.31 -5.50 9.49
N ASP A 35 -9.11 -6.40 10.46
CA ASP A 35 -9.01 -6.07 11.88
C ASP A 35 -7.55 -5.80 12.26
N VAL A 36 -7.24 -4.56 12.66
CA VAL A 36 -5.88 -4.13 13.03
C VAL A 36 -5.80 -3.79 14.51
N VAL A 37 -4.85 -4.43 15.21
CA VAL A 37 -4.46 -4.07 16.58
C VAL A 37 -3.13 -3.33 16.51
N THR A 38 -3.14 -2.04 16.84
CA THR A 38 -1.96 -1.18 16.74
C THR A 38 -1.94 -0.06 17.78
N ASN A 39 -0.74 0.43 18.09
CA ASN A 39 -0.49 1.62 18.91
C ASN A 39 0.25 2.73 18.12
N ILE A 40 0.16 2.70 16.78
CA ILE A 40 0.78 3.69 15.89
C ILE A 40 0.20 5.08 16.15
N ASP A 41 1.08 6.10 16.22
CA ASP A 41 0.68 7.50 16.25
C ASP A 41 0.35 7.99 14.84
N PHE A 42 -0.93 7.88 14.48
CA PHE A 42 -1.45 8.29 13.18
C PHE A 42 -1.24 9.78 12.87
N SER A 43 -1.07 10.64 13.88
CA SER A 43 -0.81 12.07 13.67
C SER A 43 0.52 12.26 12.95
N LYS A 44 1.56 11.51 13.33
CA LYS A 44 2.88 11.55 12.70
C LYS A 44 2.83 10.99 11.29
N VAL A 45 2.12 9.88 11.08
CA VAL A 45 1.96 9.28 9.75
C VAL A 45 1.24 10.24 8.81
N MET A 46 0.17 10.89 9.27
CA MET A 46 -0.56 11.90 8.51
C MET A 46 0.30 13.12 8.20
N GLN A 47 1.12 13.58 9.15
CA GLN A 47 2.06 14.68 8.91
C GLN A 47 3.09 14.30 7.83
N PHE A 48 3.64 13.09 7.89
CA PHE A 48 4.56 12.58 6.88
C PHE A 48 3.90 12.54 5.49
N HIS A 49 2.69 12.00 5.39
CA HIS A 49 1.93 11.96 4.13
C HIS A 49 1.73 13.36 3.54
N LYS A 50 1.27 14.32 4.36
CA LYS A 50 1.09 15.72 3.94
C LYS A 50 2.39 16.38 3.51
N GLN A 51 3.49 16.11 4.19
CA GLN A 51 4.80 16.64 3.82
C GLN A 51 5.25 16.11 2.46
N LYS A 52 5.09 14.80 2.23
CA LYS A 52 5.44 14.18 0.94
C LYS A 52 4.56 14.71 -0.19
N LYS A 53 3.25 14.80 0.03
CA LYS A 53 2.30 15.42 -0.90
C LYS A 53 2.57 16.90 -1.20
N ALA A 54 3.14 17.64 -0.25
CA ALA A 54 3.54 19.03 -0.49
C ALA A 54 4.80 19.14 -1.37
N GLN A 55 5.66 18.11 -1.37
CA GLN A 55 6.88 18.04 -2.18
C GLN A 55 6.60 17.46 -3.56
N ASP A 56 5.69 16.49 -3.65
CA ASP A 56 5.31 15.77 -4.85
C ASP A 56 3.78 15.75 -4.97
N ARG A 57 3.26 16.38 -6.02
CA ARG A 57 1.81 16.45 -6.27
C ARG A 57 1.22 15.11 -6.68
N ASP A 58 2.05 14.21 -7.20
CA ASP A 58 1.66 12.88 -7.65
C ASP A 58 1.72 11.85 -6.50
N HIS A 59 2.05 12.29 -5.28
CA HIS A 59 2.02 11.46 -4.08
C HIS A 59 0.59 11.16 -3.63
N ILE A 60 0.06 10.02 -4.07
CA ILE A 60 -1.34 9.63 -3.84
C ILE A 60 -1.57 8.68 -2.66
N LEU A 61 -0.53 7.97 -2.18
CA LEU A 61 -0.66 6.93 -1.17
C LEU A 61 0.59 6.81 -0.28
N THR A 62 0.40 6.53 1.01
CA THR A 62 1.46 6.19 1.97
C THR A 62 1.12 4.89 2.69
N MET A 63 1.94 3.86 2.47
CA MET A 63 1.84 2.58 3.18
C MET A 63 2.52 2.66 4.55
N VAL A 64 1.85 2.16 5.59
CA VAL A 64 2.44 2.06 6.93
C VAL A 64 2.94 0.64 7.16
N LEU A 65 4.27 0.50 7.19
CA LEU A 65 4.97 -0.77 7.36
C LEU A 65 5.71 -0.78 8.70
N ASN A 66 5.70 -1.92 9.38
CA ASN A 66 6.44 -2.09 10.62
C ASN A 66 7.72 -2.91 10.39
N GLN A 67 8.86 -2.42 10.86
CA GLN A 67 10.12 -3.16 10.74
C GLN A 67 10.14 -4.33 11.74
N ALA A 68 10.49 -5.51 11.25
CA ALA A 68 10.64 -6.71 12.06
C ALA A 68 11.65 -7.69 11.44
N SER A 69 12.04 -8.72 12.19
CA SER A 69 12.83 -9.82 11.61
C SER A 69 12.04 -10.52 10.48
N PRO A 70 12.68 -11.00 9.40
CA PRO A 70 12.02 -11.82 8.38
C PRO A 70 11.37 -13.09 8.94
N LEU A 71 11.84 -13.57 10.11
CA LEU A 71 11.32 -14.72 10.86
C LEU A 71 10.42 -14.31 12.03
N HIS A 72 9.98 -13.05 12.08
CA HIS A 72 9.17 -12.56 13.18
C HIS A 72 7.80 -13.24 13.19
N ARG A 73 7.37 -13.75 14.35
CA ARG A 73 6.13 -14.55 14.51
C ARG A 73 4.83 -13.84 14.08
N THR A 74 4.82 -12.51 14.06
CA THR A 74 3.64 -11.73 13.64
C THR A 74 3.67 -11.35 12.16
N ARG A 75 4.76 -11.70 11.44
CA ARG A 75 4.82 -11.51 10.00
C ARG A 75 3.95 -12.57 9.34
N SER A 76 3.08 -12.14 8.42
CA SER A 76 2.20 -13.06 7.71
C SER A 76 3.02 -14.14 7.00
N HIS A 77 2.72 -15.40 7.30
CA HIS A 77 3.25 -16.55 6.57
C HIS A 77 2.50 -16.81 5.27
N VAL A 78 1.29 -16.24 5.15
CA VAL A 78 0.37 -16.44 4.01
C VAL A 78 0.67 -15.45 2.90
N GLU A 79 0.96 -14.20 3.26
CA GLU A 79 1.19 -13.11 2.30
C GLU A 79 2.48 -12.35 2.64
N PRO A 80 3.66 -13.01 2.61
CA PRO A 80 4.91 -12.31 2.76
C PRO A 80 5.15 -11.43 1.53
N ALA A 81 5.78 -10.27 1.73
CA ALA A 81 6.16 -9.38 0.63
C ALA A 81 7.59 -8.88 0.79
N THR A 82 8.18 -8.46 -0.32
CA THR A 82 9.40 -7.66 -0.36
C THR A 82 9.13 -6.32 -1.01
N PHE A 83 9.77 -5.30 -0.45
CA PHE A 83 9.67 -3.91 -0.88
C PHE A 83 11.03 -3.44 -1.35
N VAL A 84 11.08 -2.77 -2.48
CA VAL A 84 12.24 -1.97 -2.91
C VAL A 84 11.90 -0.53 -2.62
N VAL A 85 12.73 0.12 -1.82
CA VAL A 85 12.46 1.46 -1.30
C VAL A 85 13.66 2.34 -1.54
N ASP A 86 13.43 3.55 -2.05
CA ASP A 86 14.45 4.58 -2.16
C ASP A 86 14.91 5.02 -0.76
N LYS A 87 16.23 5.10 -0.54
CA LYS A 87 16.79 5.31 0.79
C LYS A 87 16.57 6.73 1.32
N GLU A 88 16.51 7.73 0.44
CA GLU A 88 16.39 9.13 0.83
C GLU A 88 14.92 9.61 0.87
N SER A 89 14.17 9.34 -0.19
CA SER A 89 12.79 9.77 -0.33
C SER A 89 11.80 8.86 0.39
N HIS A 90 12.20 7.63 0.73
CA HIS A 90 11.33 6.56 1.23
C HIS A 90 10.18 6.19 0.28
N LYS A 91 10.32 6.51 -1.01
CA LYS A 91 9.37 6.08 -2.04
C LYS A 91 9.47 4.56 -2.22
N CYS A 92 8.34 3.86 -2.22
CA CYS A 92 8.31 2.47 -2.64
C CYS A 92 8.41 2.43 -4.16
N LEU A 93 9.49 1.83 -4.65
CA LEU A 93 9.82 1.75 -6.07
C LEU A 93 9.26 0.46 -6.67
N TYR A 94 9.25 -0.61 -5.88
CA TYR A 94 8.73 -1.89 -6.29
C TYR A 94 8.15 -2.68 -5.12
N TYR A 95 7.05 -3.37 -5.37
CA TYR A 95 6.38 -4.25 -4.43
C TYR A 95 6.12 -5.61 -5.08
N GLN A 96 6.52 -6.67 -4.39
CA GLN A 96 6.23 -8.02 -4.84
C GLN A 96 5.87 -8.93 -3.66
N GLY A 97 4.66 -9.50 -3.73
CA GLY A 97 4.27 -10.63 -2.91
C GLY A 97 5.16 -11.84 -3.22
N ILE A 98 5.65 -12.50 -2.17
CA ILE A 98 6.49 -13.70 -2.25
C ILE A 98 5.60 -14.91 -1.96
N PRO A 99 5.90 -16.09 -2.54
CA PRO A 99 5.23 -17.31 -2.14
C PRO A 99 5.25 -17.51 -0.61
N PRO A 100 4.23 -18.18 -0.05
CA PRO A 100 4.22 -18.57 1.37
C PRO A 100 5.50 -19.32 1.76
N VAL A 101 5.78 -19.39 3.06
CA VAL A 101 7.04 -20.01 3.57
C VAL A 101 7.26 -21.45 3.06
N ASP A 102 6.19 -22.20 2.80
CA ASP A 102 6.24 -23.56 2.28
C ASP A 102 6.28 -23.65 0.74
N GLY A 103 6.23 -22.51 0.05
CA GLY A 103 6.30 -22.39 -1.40
C GLY A 103 7.72 -22.61 -1.94
N LYS A 104 7.83 -23.04 -3.21
CA LYS A 104 9.13 -23.12 -3.89
C LYS A 104 9.75 -21.71 -3.95
N LYS A 105 10.97 -21.56 -3.43
CA LYS A 105 11.73 -20.30 -3.43
C LYS A 105 11.85 -19.76 -4.85
N GLY A 106 11.07 -18.73 -5.15
CA GLY A 106 11.20 -17.93 -6.36
C GLY A 106 12.17 -16.79 -6.11
N CYS A 107 13.06 -16.54 -7.06
CA CYS A 107 13.78 -15.28 -7.13
C CYS A 107 12.80 -14.10 -7.19
N ILE A 108 13.25 -12.94 -6.73
CA ILE A 108 12.55 -11.69 -7.02
C ILE A 108 13.05 -11.22 -8.37
N ASN A 109 12.18 -11.20 -9.37
CA ASN A 109 12.49 -10.67 -10.68
C ASN A 109 12.14 -9.19 -10.67
N ILE A 110 13.16 -8.34 -10.69
CA ILE A 110 13.00 -6.90 -10.83
C ILE A 110 13.39 -6.58 -12.28
N GLU A 111 12.46 -6.01 -13.03
CA GLU A 111 12.71 -5.55 -14.39
C GLU A 111 13.77 -4.43 -14.35
N PRO A 112 14.89 -4.54 -15.10
CA PRO A 112 15.94 -3.54 -15.09
C PRO A 112 15.45 -2.12 -15.37
N GLU A 113 14.42 -1.97 -16.19
CA GLU A 113 13.77 -0.71 -16.56
C GLU A 113 13.27 0.05 -15.33
N LEU A 114 12.78 -0.66 -14.30
CA LEU A 114 12.35 -0.06 -13.02
C LEU A 114 13.51 0.53 -12.22
N LEU A 115 14.74 0.16 -12.55
CA LEU A 115 15.95 0.66 -11.90
C LEU A 115 16.60 1.83 -12.65
N GLU A 116 16.24 2.05 -13.93
CA GLU A 116 16.87 3.07 -14.77
C GLU A 116 16.56 4.50 -14.28
N ASP A 117 15.33 4.72 -13.78
CA ASP A 117 14.91 6.02 -13.24
C ASP A 117 15.39 6.27 -11.80
N ILE A 118 16.02 5.27 -11.16
CA ILE A 118 16.52 5.41 -9.78
C ILE A 118 17.89 6.08 -9.82
N THR A 119 17.93 7.37 -9.55
CA THR A 119 19.19 8.14 -9.51
C THR A 119 19.98 7.96 -8.20
N GLY A 120 19.40 7.31 -7.19
CA GLY A 120 19.95 7.21 -5.83
C GLY A 120 20.16 5.77 -5.32
N GLU A 121 20.49 5.65 -4.03
CA GLU A 121 20.58 4.34 -3.37
C GLU A 121 19.18 3.81 -3.02
N PHE A 122 18.90 2.56 -3.40
CA PHE A 122 17.71 1.85 -2.97
C PHE A 122 18.04 0.67 -2.07
N MET A 123 17.05 0.24 -1.28
CA MET A 123 17.15 -0.90 -0.38
C MET A 123 16.08 -1.94 -0.71
N ILE A 124 16.50 -3.20 -0.81
CA ILE A 124 15.58 -4.34 -0.89
C ILE A 124 15.29 -4.81 0.53
N ARG A 125 14.03 -4.71 0.95
CA ARG A 125 13.58 -4.95 2.31
C ARG A 125 12.61 -6.12 2.39
N ASN A 126 13.07 -7.20 3.02
CA ASN A 126 12.28 -8.38 3.39
C ASN A 126 12.04 -8.46 4.92
N ASP A 127 12.34 -7.37 5.61
CA ASP A 127 12.25 -7.18 7.06
C ASP A 127 11.08 -6.25 7.44
N LEU A 128 10.10 -6.12 6.55
CA LEU A 128 8.92 -5.28 6.74
C LEU A 128 7.67 -6.16 6.89
N ILE A 129 6.82 -5.78 7.84
CA ILE A 129 5.48 -6.30 8.03
C ILE A 129 4.51 -5.28 7.43
N ASP A 130 3.72 -5.73 6.46
CA ASP A 130 2.61 -4.96 5.94
C ASP A 130 1.43 -5.05 6.92
N CYS A 131 1.01 -3.91 7.45
CA CYS A 131 -0.10 -3.83 8.39
C CYS A 131 -1.45 -3.57 7.70
N HIS A 132 -1.47 -3.40 6.36
CA HIS A 132 -2.65 -3.00 5.60
C HIS A 132 -3.34 -1.74 6.14
N VAL A 133 -2.50 -0.80 6.58
CA VAL A 133 -2.86 0.53 7.04
C VAL A 133 -2.22 1.51 6.08
N ASP A 134 -3.05 2.28 5.40
CA ASP A 134 -2.63 3.17 4.33
C ASP A 134 -3.27 4.54 4.49
N ILE A 135 -2.53 5.60 4.17
CA ILE A 135 -3.10 6.94 4.00
C ILE A 135 -3.24 7.19 2.51
N CYS A 136 -4.47 7.43 2.07
CA CYS A 136 -4.82 7.62 0.68
C CYS A 136 -5.31 9.05 0.45
N THR A 137 -4.98 9.60 -0.71
CA THR A 137 -5.61 10.82 -1.20
C THR A 137 -6.98 10.52 -1.84
N PRO A 138 -7.84 11.52 -2.06
CA PRO A 138 -9.10 11.36 -2.79
C PRO A 138 -8.95 10.84 -4.23
N HIS A 139 -7.74 10.85 -4.79
CA HIS A 139 -7.48 10.29 -6.13
C HIS A 139 -7.49 8.76 -6.15
N VAL A 140 -7.26 8.09 -5.02
CA VAL A 140 -7.24 6.61 -4.98
C VAL A 140 -8.59 6.02 -5.41
N PRO A 141 -9.75 6.43 -4.85
CA PRO A 141 -11.06 6.00 -5.35
C PRO A 141 -11.28 6.25 -6.84
N GLN A 142 -10.85 7.41 -7.35
CA GLN A 142 -10.99 7.78 -8.77
C GLN A 142 -10.19 6.84 -9.69
N ILE A 143 -8.96 6.51 -9.31
CA ILE A 143 -8.13 5.56 -10.07
C ILE A 143 -8.78 4.17 -10.09
N PHE A 144 -9.35 3.70 -8.97
CA PHE A 144 -10.12 2.45 -8.97
C PHE A 144 -11.36 2.51 -9.86
N GLN A 145 -11.99 3.68 -9.98
CA GLN A 145 -13.11 3.92 -10.88
C GLN A 145 -12.66 3.89 -12.35
N ASP A 146 -11.50 4.45 -12.68
CA ASP A 146 -10.95 4.46 -14.04
C ASP A 146 -10.38 3.07 -14.44
N ASN A 147 -9.84 2.33 -13.48
CA ASN A 147 -9.28 0.98 -13.64
C ASN A 147 -10.18 -0.09 -13.01
N PHE A 148 -11.21 -0.51 -13.75
CA PHE A 148 -12.22 -1.48 -13.28
C PHE A 148 -11.68 -2.88 -12.96
N ASP A 149 -10.51 -3.22 -13.49
CA ASP A 149 -9.80 -4.47 -13.26
C ASP A 149 -9.06 -4.51 -11.92
N TYR A 150 -8.79 -3.36 -11.28
CA TYR A 150 -8.16 -3.32 -9.96
C TYR A 150 -9.14 -3.78 -8.88
N GLN A 151 -8.83 -4.88 -8.19
CA GLN A 151 -9.66 -5.45 -7.14
C GLN A 151 -9.01 -5.28 -5.76
N TYR A 152 -7.69 -5.33 -5.69
CA TYR A 152 -6.93 -5.28 -4.44
C TYR A 152 -5.91 -4.15 -4.46
N LEU A 153 -5.72 -3.53 -3.28
CA LEU A 153 -4.80 -2.41 -3.12
C LEU A 153 -3.34 -2.83 -3.38
N ARG A 154 -2.93 -4.02 -2.94
CA ARG A 154 -1.52 -4.45 -3.04
C ARG A 154 -1.18 -5.13 -4.36
N SER A 155 -1.97 -6.11 -4.78
CA SER A 155 -1.64 -6.90 -5.98
C SER A 155 -1.92 -6.18 -7.28
N ASP A 156 -2.82 -5.19 -7.27
CA ASP A 156 -3.29 -4.53 -8.48
C ASP A 156 -2.90 -3.05 -8.45
N PHE A 157 -3.43 -2.28 -7.50
CA PHE A 157 -3.22 -0.82 -7.45
C PHE A 157 -1.76 -0.40 -7.21
N VAL A 158 -1.05 -1.03 -6.28
CA VAL A 158 0.37 -0.71 -6.00
C VAL A 158 1.31 -1.22 -7.09
N LYS A 159 0.88 -2.22 -7.88
CA LYS A 159 1.69 -2.81 -8.96
C LYS A 159 1.49 -2.12 -10.31
N GLY A 160 0.32 -1.55 -10.55
CA GLY A 160 -0.01 -0.81 -11.77
C GLY A 160 0.53 0.61 -11.73
#